data_AF-A0A7C9CB22-F1
#
_entry.id   AF-A0A7C9CB22-F1
#
_cell.length_a   1.000
_cell.length_b   1.000
_cell.length_c   1.000
_cell.angle_alpha   90.00
_cell.angle_beta   90.00
_cell.angle_gamma   90.00
#
_symmetry.space_group_name_H-M   'P 1'
#
loop_
_entity.id
_entity.type
_entity.pdbx_description
1 polymer ?
#
loop_
_entity_poly.entity_id
_entity_poly.type
_entity_poly.pdbx_seq_one_letter_code
_entity_poly.pdbx_strand_id
1 'polypeptide(L)'
;RLFFSRFNPLVLAVKMSRGVKQTRDKLDAIANNHSQFSFNLNSQPTHMERQETYSFVYSNNIIGREDDTEKIVSMLLGSDVTRHVSFLSIVGIGGLGKTTLAQLVYNHPVVKKEFPLRLWISVADVHQKDLDV
;
A
#
# COMPACT_ATOMS: atom_id res chain seq x y z
N ARG A 1 -17.84 42.51 -50.47
CA ARG A 1 -18.21 42.76 -49.06
C ARG A 1 -18.37 41.41 -48.36
N LEU A 2 -17.35 40.97 -47.63
CA LEU A 2 -17.36 39.69 -46.89
C LEU A 2 -17.42 39.99 -45.39
N PHE A 3 -18.58 40.46 -44.94
CA PHE A 3 -18.87 40.83 -43.54
C PHE A 3 -19.91 39.89 -42.93
N PHE A 4 -19.73 38.56 -42.98
CA PHE A 4 -20.50 37.63 -42.13
C PHE A 4 -19.76 36.29 -41.99
N SER A 5 -18.85 36.17 -41.03
CA SER A 5 -18.43 34.86 -40.51
C SER A 5 -18.36 34.91 -38.98
N ARG A 6 -19.07 33.99 -38.32
CA ARG A 6 -19.17 33.86 -36.86
C ARG A 6 -17.89 33.37 -36.18
N PHE A 7 -16.84 33.11 -36.94
CA PHE A 7 -15.55 32.64 -36.42
C PHE A 7 -14.43 33.56 -36.90
N ASN A 8 -14.18 34.64 -36.14
CA ASN A 8 -13.02 35.50 -36.36
C ASN A 8 -11.80 34.88 -35.65
N PRO A 9 -10.82 34.34 -36.40
CA PRO A 9 -9.65 33.65 -35.82
C PRO A 9 -8.76 34.58 -34.99
N LEU A 10 -8.71 35.88 -35.31
CA LEU A 10 -7.95 36.86 -34.53
C LEU A 10 -8.59 37.10 -33.16
N VAL A 11 -9.92 37.15 -33.10
CA VAL A 11 -10.65 37.28 -31.83
C VAL A 11 -10.44 36.04 -30.96
N LEU A 12 -10.42 34.85 -31.56
CA LEU A 12 -10.12 33.60 -30.85
C LEU A 12 -8.68 33.60 -30.31
N ALA A 13 -7.69 33.98 -31.12
CA ALA A 13 -6.30 34.09 -30.72
C ALA A 13 -6.09 35.07 -29.55
N VAL A 14 -6.76 36.23 -29.58
CA VAL A 14 -6.73 37.21 -28.48
C VAL A 14 -7.39 36.67 -27.21
N LYS A 15 -8.47 35.89 -27.32
CA LYS A 15 -9.09 35.24 -26.15
C LYS A 15 -8.17 34.19 -25.53
N MET A 16 -7.52 33.37 -26.35
CA MET A 16 -6.58 32.34 -25.89
C MET A 16 -5.34 32.95 -25.24
N SER A 17 -4.75 34.01 -25.82
CA SER A 17 -3.58 34.67 -25.24
C SER A 17 -3.88 35.32 -23.89
N ARG A 18 -5.08 35.91 -23.73
CA ARG A 18 -5.57 36.40 -22.43
C ARG A 18 -5.71 35.27 -21.41
N GLY A 19 -6.22 34.11 -21.83
CA GLY A 19 -6.32 32.93 -20.97
C GLY A 19 -4.95 32.42 -20.49
N VAL A 20 -4.00 32.28 -21.41
CA VAL A 20 -2.61 31.87 -21.08
C VAL A 20 -1.96 32.87 -20.12
N LYS A 21 -2.17 34.17 -20.34
CA LYS A 21 -1.66 35.22 -19.45
C LYS A 21 -2.25 35.10 -18.04
N GLN A 22 -3.57 34.90 -17.92
CA GLN A 22 -4.21 34.72 -16.62
C GLN A 22 -3.70 33.49 -15.86
N THR A 23 -3.46 32.38 -16.55
CA THR A 23 -2.89 31.17 -15.92
C THR A 23 -1.47 31.43 -15.42
N ARG A 24 -0.65 32.14 -16.20
CA ARG A 24 0.70 32.54 -15.80
C ARG A 24 0.67 33.46 -14.58
N ASP A 25 -0.16 34.51 -14.60
CA ASP A 25 -0.27 35.46 -13.50
C ASP A 25 -0.70 34.76 -12.19
N LYS A 26 -1.61 33.77 -12.27
CA LYS A 26 -2.00 32.95 -11.11
C LYS A 26 -0.86 32.07 -10.59
N LEU A 27 -0.07 31.47 -11.49
CA LEU A 27 1.08 30.64 -11.10
C LEU A 27 2.17 31.49 -10.43
N ASP A 28 2.45 32.66 -10.97
CA ASP A 28 3.40 33.62 -10.40
C ASP A 28 2.93 34.09 -9.01
N ALA A 29 1.62 34.33 -8.83
CA ALA A 29 1.04 34.65 -7.53
C ALA A 29 1.21 33.50 -6.51
N ILE A 30 1.01 32.24 -6.92
CA ILE A 30 1.23 31.05 -6.06
C ILE A 30 2.71 30.92 -5.68
N ALA A 31 3.63 31.10 -6.64
CA ALA A 31 5.06 31.01 -6.38
C ALA A 31 5.54 32.12 -5.43
N ASN A 32 5.06 33.36 -5.62
CA ASN A 32 5.37 34.47 -4.73
C ASN A 32 4.77 34.26 -3.33
N ASN A 33 3.54 33.76 -3.22
CA ASN A 33 2.94 33.39 -1.93
C ASN A 33 3.73 32.27 -1.25
N HIS A 34 4.24 31.28 -1.99
CA HIS A 34 5.10 30.24 -1.45
C HIS A 34 6.42 30.78 -0.89
N SER A 35 6.97 31.86 -1.45
CA SER A 35 8.13 32.54 -0.87
C SER A 35 7.81 33.33 0.40
N GLN A 36 6.57 33.83 0.53
CA GLN A 36 6.09 34.60 1.68
C GLN A 36 5.74 33.69 2.87
N PHE A 37 5.16 32.53 2.58
CA PHE A 37 4.87 31.49 3.54
C PHE A 37 5.80 30.33 3.26
N SER A 38 6.97 30.30 3.89
CA SER A 38 7.97 29.23 3.79
C SER A 38 7.40 27.87 4.20
N PHE A 39 6.52 27.31 3.37
CA PHE A 39 6.08 25.94 3.47
C PHE A 39 7.31 25.11 3.18
N ASN A 40 7.99 24.68 4.24
CA ASN A 40 8.96 23.60 4.15
C ASN A 40 8.18 22.38 3.65
N LEU A 41 8.14 22.20 2.32
CA LEU A 41 7.96 20.91 1.70
C LEU A 41 9.22 20.08 2.00
N ASN A 42 9.42 19.80 3.29
CA ASN A 42 10.05 18.57 3.69
C ASN A 42 9.06 17.47 3.31
N SER A 43 8.90 17.26 2.01
CA SER A 43 8.39 16.02 1.44
C SER A 43 9.46 14.97 1.65
N GLN A 44 9.79 14.72 2.92
CA GLN A 44 9.94 13.34 3.32
C GLN A 44 8.63 12.71 2.84
N PRO A 45 8.66 11.74 1.90
CA PRO A 45 7.45 10.96 1.65
C PRO A 45 6.97 10.59 3.04
N THR A 46 5.72 10.92 3.39
CA THR A 46 5.14 10.47 4.64
C THR A 46 5.45 9.00 4.63
N HIS A 47 6.41 8.57 5.45
CA HIS A 47 6.78 7.18 5.51
C HIS A 47 5.51 6.62 6.10
N MET A 48 4.63 6.10 5.22
CA MET A 48 3.47 5.35 5.65
C MET A 48 4.13 4.14 6.29
N GLU A 49 4.43 4.31 7.57
CA GLU A 49 5.01 3.31 8.40
C GLU A 49 4.11 2.10 8.19
N ARG A 50 4.68 1.10 7.54
CA ARG A 50 3.92 -0.07 7.11
C ARG A 50 3.29 -0.59 8.38
N GLN A 51 1.96 -0.53 8.46
CA GLN A 51 1.26 -0.96 9.67
C GLN A 51 1.69 -2.39 9.99
N GLU A 52 2.22 -2.55 11.20
CA GLU A 52 2.61 -3.86 11.69
C GLU A 52 1.41 -4.80 11.65
N THR A 53 1.67 -6.04 11.27
CA THR A 53 0.64 -7.07 11.29
C THR A 53 0.61 -7.74 12.66
N TYR A 54 -0.58 -7.89 13.23
CA TYR A 54 -0.80 -8.57 14.50
C TYR A 54 -1.34 -9.99 14.29
N SER A 55 -1.24 -10.86 15.28
CA SER A 55 -1.68 -12.25 15.15
C SER A 55 -3.20 -12.43 15.27
N PHE A 56 -3.90 -11.50 15.90
CA PHE A 56 -5.36 -11.54 16.05
C PHE A 56 -6.07 -11.47 14.68
N VAL A 57 -7.20 -12.15 14.57
CA VAL A 57 -8.07 -12.08 13.40
C VAL A 57 -9.50 -12.31 13.84
N TYR A 58 -10.43 -11.53 13.28
CA TYR A 58 -11.86 -11.74 13.46
C TYR A 58 -12.35 -12.67 12.34
N SER A 59 -12.34 -13.97 12.60
CA SER A 59 -12.62 -15.03 11.61
C SER A 59 -13.97 -14.91 10.93
N ASN A 60 -14.99 -14.37 11.62
CA ASN A 60 -16.35 -14.28 11.08
C ASN A 60 -16.49 -13.37 9.86
N ASN A 61 -15.52 -12.48 9.62
CA ASN A 61 -15.52 -11.59 8.44
C ASN A 61 -14.75 -12.19 7.25
N ILE A 62 -14.25 -13.42 7.37
CA ILE A 62 -13.46 -14.08 6.32
C ILE A 62 -14.30 -15.22 5.75
N ILE A 63 -14.37 -15.29 4.42
CA ILE A 63 -15.22 -16.23 3.69
C ILE A 63 -14.36 -16.99 2.68
N GLY A 64 -14.58 -18.29 2.54
CA GLY A 64 -14.03 -19.09 1.45
C GLY A 64 -12.54 -19.44 1.61
N ARG A 65 -12.07 -19.53 2.87
CA ARG A 65 -10.69 -19.88 3.22
C ARG A 65 -10.59 -21.15 4.06
N GLU A 66 -11.70 -21.85 4.24
CA GLU A 66 -11.82 -23.05 5.07
C GLU A 66 -10.90 -24.15 4.53
N ASP A 67 -11.02 -24.48 3.25
CA ASP A 67 -10.22 -25.52 2.59
C ASP A 67 -8.71 -25.20 2.59
N ASP A 68 -8.36 -23.94 2.30
CA ASP A 68 -6.97 -23.46 2.34
C ASP A 68 -6.38 -23.60 3.75
N THR A 69 -7.18 -23.26 4.77
CA THR A 69 -6.77 -23.32 6.18
C THR A 69 -6.55 -24.78 6.59
N GLU A 70 -7.51 -25.67 6.33
CA GLU A 70 -7.40 -27.09 6.67
C GLU A 70 -6.23 -27.77 5.97
N LYS A 71 -5.99 -27.43 4.70
CA LYS A 71 -4.82 -27.92 3.95
C LYS A 71 -3.50 -27.51 4.61
N ILE A 72 -3.38 -26.26 5.06
CA ILE A 72 -2.18 -25.82 5.75
C ILE A 72 -2.05 -26.49 7.13
N VAL A 73 -3.14 -26.61 7.89
CA VAL A 73 -3.14 -27.26 9.20
C VAL A 73 -2.69 -28.72 9.09
N SER A 74 -3.20 -29.46 8.10
CA SER A 74 -2.78 -30.84 7.85
C SER A 74 -1.31 -30.95 7.46
N MET A 75 -0.76 -30.00 6.67
CA MET A 75 0.67 -29.95 6.37
C MET A 75 1.53 -29.70 7.61
N LEU A 76 1.07 -28.83 8.53
CA LEU A 76 1.78 -28.54 9.77
C LEU A 76 1.82 -29.76 10.70
N LEU A 77 0.69 -30.46 10.86
CA LEU A 77 0.55 -31.59 11.78
C LEU A 77 1.04 -32.91 11.20
N GLY A 78 0.98 -33.07 9.88
CA GLY A 78 1.42 -34.26 9.15
C GLY A 78 2.89 -34.23 8.73
N SER A 79 3.64 -33.20 9.11
CA SER A 79 5.07 -33.16 8.80
C SER A 79 5.79 -34.25 9.58
N ASP A 80 6.26 -35.27 8.87
CA ASP A 80 7.03 -36.38 9.44
C ASP A 80 8.38 -35.81 9.91
N VAL A 81 8.49 -35.56 11.22
CA VAL A 81 9.60 -34.84 11.87
C VAL A 81 10.85 -35.73 11.90
N THR A 82 11.35 -36.08 10.73
CA THR A 82 12.71 -36.64 10.55
C THR A 82 13.76 -35.54 10.67
N ARG A 83 13.35 -34.26 10.53
CA ARG A 83 14.17 -33.06 10.72
C ARG A 83 13.61 -32.24 11.88
N HIS A 84 14.47 -31.74 12.75
CA HIS A 84 14.09 -30.95 13.93
C HIS A 84 13.35 -29.62 13.63
N VAL A 85 13.36 -29.15 12.38
CA VAL A 85 12.76 -27.87 11.97
C VAL A 85 12.14 -27.99 10.57
N SER A 86 10.94 -27.44 10.41
CA SER A 86 10.18 -27.39 9.15
C SER A 86 9.80 -25.94 8.81
N PHE A 87 9.74 -25.63 7.52
CA PHE A 87 9.35 -24.30 7.02
C PHE A 87 8.15 -24.42 6.07
N LEU A 88 7.18 -23.50 6.21
CA LEU A 88 6.03 -23.39 5.31
C LEU A 88 5.87 -21.93 4.85
N SER A 89 5.96 -21.71 3.53
CA SER A 89 5.88 -20.39 2.92
C SER A 89 4.55 -20.16 2.21
N ILE A 90 3.91 -19.00 2.44
CA ILE A 90 2.72 -18.55 1.70
C ILE A 90 3.12 -17.45 0.72
N VAL A 91 3.03 -17.72 -0.59
CA VAL A 91 3.51 -16.82 -1.66
C VAL A 91 2.35 -16.41 -2.56
N GLY A 92 2.41 -15.19 -3.11
CA GLY A 92 1.39 -14.65 -4.01
C GLY A 92 1.42 -13.14 -4.11
N ILE A 93 0.60 -12.57 -4.98
CA ILE A 93 0.53 -11.13 -5.26
C ILE A 93 0.08 -10.34 -4.01
N GLY A 94 0.42 -9.05 -3.94
CA GLY A 94 -0.06 -8.12 -2.92
C GLY A 94 -1.60 -8.08 -2.84
N GLY A 95 -2.16 -7.87 -1.66
CA GLY A 95 -3.62 -7.81 -1.46
C GLY A 95 -4.36 -9.16 -1.51
N LEU A 96 -3.69 -10.27 -1.81
CA LEU A 96 -4.34 -11.59 -1.94
C LEU A 96 -4.84 -12.21 -0.61
N GLY A 97 -4.54 -11.59 0.53
CA GLY A 97 -4.94 -12.12 1.85
C GLY A 97 -3.99 -13.16 2.44
N LYS A 98 -2.71 -13.19 2.02
CA LYS A 98 -1.70 -14.14 2.54
C LYS A 98 -1.56 -14.07 4.07
N THR A 99 -1.42 -12.85 4.60
CA THR A 99 -1.33 -12.60 6.04
C THR A 99 -2.61 -13.04 6.75
N THR A 100 -3.77 -12.79 6.16
CA THR A 100 -5.07 -13.22 6.68
C THR A 100 -5.17 -14.74 6.79
N LEU A 101 -4.73 -15.47 5.76
CA LEU A 101 -4.68 -16.93 5.80
C LEU A 101 -3.71 -17.44 6.88
N ALA A 102 -2.53 -16.82 7.02
CA ALA A 102 -1.59 -17.16 8.10
C ALA A 102 -2.20 -16.91 9.49
N GLN A 103 -2.94 -15.82 9.68
CA GLN A 103 -3.62 -15.53 10.96
C GLN A 103 -4.71 -16.56 11.28
N LEU A 104 -5.47 -17.02 10.28
CA LEU A 104 -6.48 -18.07 10.46
C LEU A 104 -5.85 -19.37 10.93
N VAL A 105 -4.79 -19.83 10.24
CA VAL A 105 -4.03 -21.02 10.61
C VAL A 105 -3.41 -20.87 12.00
N TYR A 106 -2.75 -19.73 12.27
CA TYR A 106 -2.13 -19.44 13.55
C TYR A 106 -3.13 -19.54 14.71
N ASN A 107 -4.38 -19.11 14.47
CA ASN A 107 -5.44 -19.14 15.47
C ASN A 107 -6.31 -20.40 15.46
N HIS A 108 -6.05 -21.34 14.57
CA HIS A 108 -6.84 -22.56 14.43
C HIS A 108 -6.83 -23.36 15.74
N PRO A 109 -7.99 -23.86 16.24
CA PRO A 109 -8.06 -24.51 17.55
C PRO A 109 -7.07 -25.66 17.72
N VAL A 110 -6.86 -26.47 16.66
CA VAL A 110 -5.92 -27.59 16.69
C VAL A 110 -4.48 -27.09 16.75
N VAL A 111 -4.12 -26.06 15.96
CA VAL A 111 -2.77 -25.46 15.98
C VAL A 111 -2.49 -24.84 17.35
N LYS A 112 -3.47 -24.17 17.97
CA LYS A 112 -3.34 -23.62 19.33
C LYS A 112 -3.03 -24.70 20.37
N LYS A 113 -3.61 -25.89 20.20
CA LYS A 113 -3.47 -27.01 21.13
C LYS A 113 -2.12 -27.71 20.96
N GLU A 114 -1.72 -28.00 19.73
CA GLU A 114 -0.48 -28.73 19.44
C GLU A 114 0.76 -27.84 19.60
N PHE A 115 0.62 -26.53 19.38
CA PHE A 115 1.70 -25.54 19.57
C PHE A 115 1.31 -24.55 20.67
N PRO A 116 1.55 -24.89 21.96
CA PRO A 116 1.23 -24.00 23.07
C PRO A 116 2.11 -22.72 23.06
N LEU A 117 3.36 -22.84 22.61
CA LEU A 117 4.26 -21.72 22.37
C LEU A 117 4.20 -21.30 20.90
N ARG A 118 3.76 -20.07 20.65
CA ARG A 118 3.63 -19.49 19.32
C ARG A 118 4.03 -18.02 19.36
N LEU A 119 4.69 -17.56 18.31
CA LEU A 119 5.16 -16.19 18.17
C LEU A 119 4.74 -15.64 16.80
N TRP A 120 4.35 -14.37 16.76
CA TRP A 120 4.02 -13.65 15.54
C TRP A 120 4.89 -12.40 15.46
N ILE A 121 5.64 -12.26 14.37
CA ILE A 121 6.55 -11.13 14.15
C ILE A 121 6.19 -10.52 12.79
N SER A 122 5.94 -9.21 12.78
CA SER A 122 5.84 -8.43 11.56
C SER A 122 7.20 -7.80 11.26
N VAL A 123 7.81 -8.17 10.14
CA VAL A 123 9.06 -7.56 9.69
C VAL A 123 8.73 -6.54 8.60
N ALA A 124 8.95 -5.26 8.90
CA ALA A 124 8.95 -4.20 7.91
C ALA A 124 10.38 -3.97 7.42
N ASP A 125 10.52 -3.61 6.15
CA ASP A 125 11.79 -3.12 5.63
C ASP A 125 11.97 -1.69 6.15
N VAL A 126 12.67 -1.58 7.27
CA VAL A 126 13.12 -0.31 7.82
C VAL A 126 14.63 -0.42 7.75
N HIS A 127 15.27 0.49 7.01
CA HIS A 127 16.72 0.60 6.76
C HIS A 127 17.26 -0.05 5.47
N GLN A 128 17.21 0.72 4.39
CA GLN A 128 18.30 0.77 3.40
C GLN A 128 18.92 2.17 3.46
N LYS A 129 19.73 2.47 4.49
CA LYS A 129 20.64 3.64 4.45
C LYS A 129 21.93 3.58 5.27
N ASP A 130 22.18 2.53 6.06
CA ASP A 130 23.42 2.44 6.85
C ASP A 130 24.22 1.14 6.59
N LEU A 131 24.38 0.78 5.31
CA LEU A 131 25.38 -0.20 4.87
C LEU A 131 26.07 0.29 3.61
N ASP A 132 26.71 1.47 3.70
CA ASP A 132 27.88 1.78 2.90
C ASP A 132 29.08 1.74 3.86
N VAL A 133 29.87 0.66 3.78
CA VAL A 133 31.24 0.59 4.33
C VAL A 133 32.19 1.06 3.25
#